data_AF-A0A2T0SHF1-F1
#
_entry.id   AF-A0A2T0SHF1-F1
#
_cell.length_a   1.000
_cell.length_b   1.000
_cell.length_c   1.000
_cell.angle_alpha   90.00
_cell.angle_beta   90.00
_cell.angle_gamma   90.00
#
_symmetry.space_group_name_H-M   'P 1'
#
loop_
_entity.id
_entity.type
_entity.pdbx_description
1 polymer ?
#
loop_
_entity_poly.entity_id
_entity_poly.type
_entity_poly.pdbx_seq_one_letter_code
_entity_poly.pdbx_strand_id
1 'polypeptide(L)'
;MDLVRTAVLRWVESFSGDKLHGIRFLSANPLLVRTLAQDGNRIGTTLSTLVDALAALLPNPAPADVLHLRMALLSINAAVEAAGPDTFTDDDILAAAHHNATILIDALLARSATR
;
A
#
# COMPACT_ATOMS: atom_id res chain seq x y z
N MET A 1 -16.28 9.75 3.32
CA MET A 1 -14.86 10.04 3.01
C MET A 1 -13.91 9.54 4.10
N ASP A 2 -14.23 9.74 5.39
CA ASP A 2 -13.40 9.26 6.52
C ASP A 2 -13.10 7.75 6.51
N LEU A 3 -14.03 6.93 5.99
CA LEU A 3 -13.83 5.49 5.86
C LEU A 3 -12.68 5.11 4.89
N VAL A 4 -12.53 5.81 3.76
CA VAL A 4 -11.45 5.51 2.79
C VAL A 4 -10.11 5.83 3.42
N ARG A 5 -10.01 6.99 4.08
CA ARG A 5 -8.83 7.39 4.84
C ARG A 5 -8.48 6.36 5.91
N THR A 6 -9.45 6.03 6.75
CA THR A 6 -9.27 5.06 7.84
C THR A 6 -8.84 3.69 7.31
N ALA A 7 -9.43 3.21 6.21
CA ALA A 7 -9.08 1.92 5.64
C ALA A 7 -7.64 1.90 5.10
N VAL A 8 -7.20 2.95 4.41
CA VAL A 8 -5.83 3.07 3.90
C VAL A 8 -4.83 3.13 5.06
N LEU A 9 -5.09 3.95 6.09
CA LEU A 9 -4.18 4.07 7.22
C LEU A 9 -4.10 2.77 8.02
N ARG A 10 -5.24 2.12 8.31
CA ARG A 10 -5.25 0.81 8.98
C ARG A 10 -4.55 -0.28 8.18
N TRP A 11 -4.63 -0.23 6.85
CA TRP A 11 -3.88 -1.14 5.99
C TRP A 11 -2.37 -0.99 6.21
N VAL A 12 -1.86 0.24 6.17
CA VAL A 12 -0.42 0.54 6.38
C VAL A 12 0.00 0.23 7.81
N GLU A 13 -0.81 0.60 8.79
CA GLU A 13 -0.58 0.33 10.23
C GLU A 13 -0.63 -1.16 10.57
N SER A 14 -1.20 -2.01 9.69
CA SER A 14 -1.18 -3.45 9.89
C SER A 14 0.20 -4.07 9.68
N PHE A 15 1.17 -3.34 9.12
CA PHE A 15 2.52 -3.82 8.90
C PHE A 15 3.38 -3.71 10.17
N SER A 16 4.27 -4.67 10.36
CA SER A 16 5.19 -4.79 11.48
C SER A 16 6.60 -5.09 10.97
N GLY A 17 7.63 -4.95 11.80
CA GLY A 17 9.00 -5.32 11.46
C GLY A 17 9.10 -6.75 10.91
N ASP A 18 8.41 -7.72 11.54
CA ASP A 18 8.35 -9.10 11.04
C ASP A 18 7.80 -9.21 9.61
N LYS A 19 6.77 -8.40 9.28
CA LYS A 19 6.25 -8.35 7.91
C LYS A 19 7.24 -7.69 6.95
N LEU A 20 7.98 -6.67 7.38
CA LEU A 20 9.04 -6.06 6.56
C LEU A 20 10.15 -7.05 6.27
N HIS A 21 10.59 -7.83 7.26
CA HIS A 21 11.54 -8.92 7.07
C HIS A 21 11.01 -9.94 6.05
N GLY A 22 9.73 -10.31 6.13
CA GLY A 22 9.09 -11.17 5.14
C GLY A 22 9.13 -10.60 3.72
N ILE A 23 8.83 -9.30 3.55
CA ILE A 23 8.89 -8.63 2.25
C ILE A 23 10.32 -8.62 1.70
N ARG A 24 11.31 -8.24 2.52
CA ARG A 24 12.73 -8.26 2.13
C ARG A 24 13.19 -9.67 1.77
N PHE A 25 12.81 -10.67 2.55
CA PHE A 25 13.12 -12.07 2.27
C PHE A 25 12.55 -12.51 0.91
N LEU A 26 11.28 -12.22 0.63
CA LEU A 26 10.67 -12.56 -0.66
C LEU A 26 11.33 -11.81 -1.82
N SER A 27 11.67 -10.53 -1.64
CA SER A 27 12.39 -9.73 -2.64
C SER A 27 13.77 -10.30 -2.97
N ALA A 28 14.52 -10.72 -1.94
CA ALA A 28 15.82 -11.37 -2.11
C ALA A 28 15.75 -12.78 -2.72
N ASN A 29 14.57 -13.42 -2.73
CA ASN A 29 14.38 -14.80 -3.16
C ASN A 29 13.29 -14.94 -4.26
N PRO A 30 13.52 -14.39 -5.48
CA PRO A 30 12.50 -14.32 -6.52
C PRO A 30 12.02 -15.69 -7.04
N LEU A 31 12.83 -16.75 -6.90
CA LEU A 31 12.42 -18.11 -7.26
C LEU A 31 11.32 -18.65 -6.33
N LEU A 32 11.39 -18.36 -5.02
CA LEU A 32 10.36 -18.76 -4.06
C LEU A 32 9.03 -18.07 -4.35
N VAL A 33 9.06 -16.77 -4.68
CA VAL A 33 7.86 -16.01 -5.08
C VAL A 33 7.18 -16.64 -6.30
N ARG A 34 7.96 -17.07 -7.30
CA ARG A 34 7.42 -17.72 -8.50
C ARG A 34 6.70 -19.03 -8.17
N THR A 35 7.26 -19.84 -7.28
CA THR A 35 6.65 -21.11 -6.85
C THR A 35 5.35 -20.86 -6.08
N LEU A 36 5.35 -19.95 -5.10
CA LEU A 36 4.17 -19.61 -4.30
C LEU A 36 3.04 -18.99 -5.14
N ALA A 37 3.38 -18.25 -6.21
CA ALA A 37 2.39 -17.63 -7.09
C ALA A 37 1.63 -18.64 -7.97
N GLN A 38 2.11 -19.89 -8.10
CA GLN A 38 1.42 -20.93 -8.87
C GLN A 38 0.27 -21.60 -8.10
N ASP A 39 0.24 -21.48 -6.76
CA ASP A 39 -0.78 -22.10 -5.90
C ASP A 39 -2.10 -21.29 -5.81
N GLY A 40 -2.38 -20.45 -6.81
CA GLY A 40 -3.72 -19.88 -7.07
C GLY A 40 -4.12 -18.66 -6.24
N ASN A 41 -3.52 -18.40 -5.08
CA ASN A 41 -3.87 -17.26 -4.23
C ASN A 41 -2.89 -16.08 -4.43
N ARG A 42 -3.03 -15.36 -5.55
CA ARG A 42 -2.16 -14.23 -5.86
C ARG A 42 -2.45 -13.07 -4.90
N ILE A 43 -1.48 -12.66 -4.08
CA ILE A 43 -1.56 -11.47 -3.22
C ILE A 43 -2.09 -10.23 -3.98
N GLY A 44 -1.78 -10.11 -5.27
CA GLY A 44 -2.28 -9.06 -6.15
C GLY A 44 -3.80 -9.04 -6.37
N THR A 45 -4.53 -10.16 -6.26
CA THR A 45 -6.00 -10.17 -6.42
C THR A 45 -6.69 -9.55 -5.21
N THR A 46 -6.23 -9.87 -4.00
CA THR A 46 -6.80 -9.32 -2.76
C THR A 46 -6.63 -7.80 -2.69
N LEU A 47 -5.43 -7.30 -3.03
CA LEU A 47 -5.18 -5.84 -3.07
C LEU A 47 -6.03 -5.15 -4.15
N SER A 48 -6.18 -5.76 -5.33
CA SER A 48 -7.02 -5.20 -6.40
C SER A 48 -8.48 -5.11 -5.96
N THR A 49 -9.03 -6.17 -5.35
CA THR A 49 -10.40 -6.15 -4.80
C THR A 49 -10.59 -5.08 -3.72
N LEU A 50 -9.61 -4.90 -2.83
CA LEU A 50 -9.65 -3.83 -1.82
C LEU A 50 -9.69 -2.44 -2.46
N VAL A 51 -8.83 -2.21 -3.46
CA VAL A 51 -8.78 -0.93 -4.20
C VAL A 51 -10.12 -0.66 -4.86
N ASP A 52 -10.69 -1.65 -5.56
CA ASP A 52 -11.96 -1.49 -6.27
C ASP A 52 -13.10 -1.18 -5.30
N ALA A 53 -13.14 -1.86 -4.15
CA ALA A 53 -14.12 -1.61 -3.10
C ALA A 53 -13.99 -0.19 -2.51
N LEU A 54 -12.77 0.28 -2.27
CA LEU A 54 -12.52 1.62 -1.75
C LEU A 54 -12.77 2.72 -2.79
N ALA A 55 -12.46 2.48 -4.06
CA ALA A 55 -12.72 3.41 -5.15
C ALA A 55 -14.22 3.65 -5.35
N ALA A 56 -15.05 2.61 -5.18
CA ALA A 56 -16.51 2.71 -5.25
C ALA A 56 -17.13 3.62 -4.17
N LEU A 57 -16.37 3.94 -3.10
CA LEU A 57 -16.81 4.87 -2.05
C LEU A 57 -16.51 6.33 -2.36
N LEU A 58 -15.76 6.61 -3.44
CA LEU A 58 -15.51 7.97 -3.90
C LEU A 58 -16.74 8.47 -4.70
N PRO A 59 -17.15 9.74 -4.54
CA PRO A 59 -18.36 10.26 -5.17
C PRO A 59 -18.27 10.35 -6.70
N ASN A 60 -17.07 10.50 -7.26
CA ASN A 60 -16.83 10.49 -8.71
C ASN A 60 -15.36 10.10 -9.01
N PRO A 61 -14.99 8.81 -8.91
CA PRO A 61 -13.61 8.37 -9.05
C PRO A 61 -13.13 8.52 -10.50
N ALA A 62 -12.15 9.38 -10.74
CA ALA A 62 -11.41 9.37 -12.01
C ALA A 62 -10.35 8.24 -12.01
N PRO A 63 -9.87 7.79 -13.19
CA PRO A 63 -8.80 6.80 -13.26
C PRO A 63 -7.55 7.19 -12.46
N ALA A 64 -7.22 8.49 -12.42
CA ALA A 64 -6.12 9.00 -11.62
C ALA A 64 -6.36 8.84 -10.12
N ASP A 65 -7.60 8.88 -9.65
CA ASP A 65 -7.95 8.74 -8.23
C ASP A 65 -7.75 7.30 -7.76
N VAL A 66 -8.12 6.32 -8.60
CA VAL A 66 -7.84 4.89 -8.37
C VAL A 66 -6.34 4.62 -8.33
N LEU A 67 -5.56 5.26 -9.22
CA LEU A 67 -4.10 5.13 -9.21
C LEU A 67 -3.49 5.67 -7.90
N HIS A 68 -3.89 6.85 -7.45
CA HIS A 68 -3.41 7.40 -6.17
C HIS A 68 -3.79 6.52 -4.99
N LEU A 69 -5.00 5.95 -4.98
CA LEU A 69 -5.43 5.01 -3.95
C LEU A 69 -4.55 3.75 -3.93
N ARG A 70 -4.22 3.18 -5.09
CA ARG A 70 -3.26 2.06 -5.19
C ARG A 70 -1.90 2.45 -4.66
N MET A 71 -1.39 3.62 -5.02
CA MET A 71 -0.10 4.12 -4.54
C MET A 71 -0.08 4.28 -3.03
N ALA A 72 -1.17 4.80 -2.43
CA ALA A 72 -1.26 4.95 -0.98
C ALA A 72 -1.21 3.58 -0.26
N LEU A 73 -1.90 2.57 -0.78
CA LEU A 73 -1.86 1.20 -0.24
C LEU A 73 -0.52 0.49 -0.47
N LEU A 74 0.19 0.82 -1.55
CA LEU A 74 1.51 0.27 -1.90
C LEU A 74 2.68 1.02 -1.24
N SER A 75 2.40 2.08 -0.48
CA SER A 75 3.42 2.91 0.20
C SER A 75 4.42 2.08 1.02
N ILE A 76 3.97 1.00 1.66
CA ILE A 76 4.84 0.10 2.43
C ILE A 76 5.87 -0.63 1.57
N ASN A 77 5.45 -1.15 0.40
CA ASN A 77 6.36 -1.83 -0.52
C ASN A 77 7.35 -0.83 -1.12
N ALA A 78 6.88 0.37 -1.43
CA ALA A 78 7.73 1.45 -1.91
C ALA A 78 8.77 1.87 -0.85
N ALA A 79 8.36 1.97 0.42
CA ALA A 79 9.26 2.33 1.51
C ALA A 79 10.33 1.24 1.75
N VAL A 80 9.96 -0.04 1.74
CA VAL A 80 10.90 -1.16 1.87
C VAL A 80 11.92 -1.17 0.72
N GLU A 81 11.46 -1.01 -0.52
CA GLU A 81 12.32 -0.98 -1.69
C GLU A 81 13.27 0.23 -1.65
N ALA A 82 12.75 1.41 -1.31
CA ALA A 82 13.52 2.65 -1.26
C ALA A 82 14.55 2.67 -0.13
N ALA A 83 14.30 1.97 0.97
CA ALA A 83 15.20 1.92 2.12
C ALA A 83 16.53 1.22 1.80
N GLY A 84 16.52 0.29 0.85
CA GLY A 84 17.68 -0.55 0.56
C GLY A 84 18.12 -1.39 1.78
N PRO A 85 19.33 -1.98 1.74
CA PRO A 85 19.74 -2.97 2.74
C PRO A 85 20.08 -2.41 4.13
N ASP A 86 20.69 -1.22 4.26
CA ASP A 86 21.38 -0.87 5.52
C ASP A 86 21.27 0.60 5.99
N THR A 87 20.28 1.37 5.50
CA THR A 87 20.24 2.83 5.82
C THR A 87 19.21 3.21 6.88
N PHE A 88 18.12 2.44 7.03
CA PHE A 88 16.95 2.84 7.81
C PHE A 88 16.49 1.72 8.74
N THR A 89 16.02 2.10 9.93
CA THR A 89 15.38 1.14 10.83
C THR A 89 14.01 0.73 10.30
N ASP A 90 13.46 -0.38 10.80
CA ASP A 90 12.10 -0.78 10.45
C ASP A 90 11.07 0.29 10.85
N ASP A 91 11.27 0.96 11.98
CA ASP A 91 10.40 2.05 12.44
C ASP A 91 10.46 3.25 11.49
N ASP A 92 11.65 3.61 10.97
CA ASP A 92 11.80 4.66 9.97
C ASP A 92 11.00 4.35 8.69
N ILE A 93 11.02 3.07 8.27
CA ILE A 93 10.34 2.60 7.06
C ILE A 93 8.82 2.61 7.26
N LEU A 94 8.34 2.14 8.41
CA LEU A 94 6.92 2.18 8.78
C LEU A 94 6.42 3.63 8.85
N ALA A 95 7.19 4.51 9.49
CA ALA A 95 6.88 5.93 9.59
C ALA A 95 6.84 6.60 8.20
N ALA A 96 7.81 6.31 7.33
CA ALA A 96 7.84 6.85 5.97
C ALA A 96 6.65 6.36 5.13
N ALA A 97 6.30 5.08 5.22
CA ALA A 97 5.13 4.51 4.54
C ALA A 97 3.83 5.17 5.02
N HIS A 98 3.65 5.30 6.34
CA HIS A 98 2.48 5.94 6.95
C HIS A 98 2.34 7.40 6.53
N HIS A 99 3.45 8.15 6.59
CA HIS A 99 3.48 9.54 6.18
C HIS A 99 3.09 9.71 4.71
N ASN A 100 3.66 8.89 3.81
CA ASN A 100 3.36 8.95 2.38
C ASN A 100 1.90 8.57 2.08
N ALA A 101 1.39 7.51 2.71
CA ALA A 101 -0.02 7.12 2.59
C ALA A 101 -0.96 8.25 3.03
N THR A 102 -0.64 8.91 4.14
CA THR A 102 -1.39 10.06 4.67
C THR A 102 -1.43 11.21 3.66
N ILE A 103 -0.28 11.61 3.11
CA ILE A 103 -0.21 12.68 2.11
C ILE A 103 -1.06 12.34 0.88
N LEU A 104 -0.91 11.12 0.35
CA LEU A 104 -1.60 10.69 -0.86
C LEU A 104 -3.12 10.65 -0.66
N ILE A 105 -3.59 10.12 0.47
CA ILE A 105 -5.02 9.97 0.72
C ILE A 105 -5.68 11.31 1.04
N ASP A 106 -5.01 12.19 1.80
CA ASP A 106 -5.54 13.51 2.11
C ASP A 106 -5.63 14.36 0.83
N ALA A 107 -4.60 14.32 -0.03
CA ALA A 107 -4.62 14.98 -1.33
C ALA A 107 -5.70 14.42 -2.27
N LEU A 108 -5.92 13.10 -2.27
CA LEU A 108 -6.98 12.47 -3.04
C LEU A 108 -8.37 12.95 -2.59
N LEU A 109 -8.66 12.89 -1.29
CA LEU A 109 -9.97 13.26 -0.75
C LEU A 109 -10.26 14.75 -0.92
N ALA A 110 -9.25 15.61 -0.78
CA ALA A 110 -9.38 17.04 -1.06
C ALA A 110 -9.82 17.31 -2.51
N ARG A 111 -9.19 16.64 -3.49
CA ARG A 111 -9.59 16.77 -4.91
C ARG A 111 -10.98 16.21 -5.18
N SER A 112 -11.32 15.07 -4.59
CA SER A 112 -12.65 14.45 -4.76
C SER A 112 -13.78 15.28 -4.15
N ALA A 113 -13.50 16.16 -3.18
CA ALA A 113 -14.49 17.07 -2.60
C ALA A 113 -14.73 18.33 -3.47
N THR A 114 -13.78 18.68 -4.33
CA THR A 114 -13.84 19.88 -5.19
C THR A 114 -14.40 19.61 -6.60
N ARG A 115 -14.67 18.35 -6.96
CA ARG A 115 -15.29 17.96 -8.24
C ARG A 115 -16.75 17.58 -8.04
#